data_AF-A0A1F7L6W9-F1
#
_entry.id   AF-A0A1F7L6W9-F1
#
_cell.length_a   1.000
_cell.length_b   1.000
_cell.length_c   1.000
_cell.angle_alpha   90.00
_cell.angle_beta   90.00
_cell.angle_gamma   90.00
#
_symmetry.space_group_name_H-M   'P 1'
#
loop_
_entity.id
_entity.type
_entity.pdbx_description
1 polymer ?
#
loop_
_entity_poly.entity_id
_entity_poly.type
_entity_poly.pdbx_seq_one_letter_code
_entity_poly.pdbx_strand_id
1 'polypeptide(L)'
;MRSDLSALVVPLGELSRQQAARYGPRTLFVCGGTRRTYAEFDERSTRLAGGLQGRGVRKGDRVACYMPNSIELIEAYYATSKGSR
;
A
#
# COMPACT_ATOMS: atom_id res chain seq x y z
N MET A 1 13.98 -27.44 -10.73
CA MET A 1 14.52 -26.07 -10.79
C MET A 1 13.39 -25.05 -10.61
N ARG A 2 12.84 -24.94 -9.39
CA ARG A 2 12.04 -23.77 -9.00
C ARG A 2 13.06 -22.76 -8.48
N SER A 3 13.50 -21.85 -9.34
CA SER A 3 14.25 -20.68 -8.88
C SER A 3 13.44 -20.01 -7.78
N ASP A 4 14.12 -19.61 -6.71
CA ASP A 4 13.53 -19.00 -5.54
C ASP A 4 12.84 -17.67 -5.92
N LEU A 5 11.55 -17.75 -6.26
CA LEU A 5 10.72 -16.58 -6.56
C LEU A 5 10.48 -15.72 -5.32
N SER A 6 10.84 -16.17 -4.11
CA SER A 6 10.66 -15.35 -2.90
C SER A 6 11.51 -14.08 -2.95
N ALA A 7 12.64 -14.11 -3.65
CA ALA A 7 13.45 -12.93 -3.94
C ALA A 7 12.81 -11.96 -4.96
N LEU A 8 11.81 -12.42 -5.73
CA LEU A 8 11.09 -11.62 -6.74
C LEU A 8 9.71 -11.16 -6.28
N VAL A 9 9.20 -11.69 -5.16
CA VAL A 9 7.84 -11.42 -4.68
C VAL A 9 7.90 -10.67 -3.35
N VAL A 10 7.70 -9.37 -3.41
CA VAL A 10 7.62 -8.49 -2.22
C VAL A 10 6.15 -8.15 -1.95
N PRO A 11 5.64 -8.31 -0.71
CA PRO A 11 4.30 -7.86 -0.35
C PRO A 11 4.13 -6.37 -0.63
N LEU A 12 2.98 -5.95 -1.15
CA LEU A 12 2.73 -4.54 -1.53
C LEU A 12 2.99 -3.58 -0.37
N GLY A 13 2.55 -3.93 0.84
CA GLY A 13 2.76 -3.10 2.02
C GLY A 13 4.23 -2.91 2.42
N GLU A 14 5.10 -3.84 2.04
CA GLU A 14 6.55 -3.75 2.22
C GLU A 14 7.20 -2.99 1.07
N LEU A 15 6.74 -3.23 -0.16
CA LEU A 15 7.19 -2.49 -1.33
C LEU A 15 7.00 -0.97 -1.14
N SER A 16 5.85 -0.53 -0.63
CA SER A 16 5.63 0.91 -0.41
C SER A 16 6.64 1.53 0.56
N ARG A 17 6.98 0.83 1.66
CA ARG A 17 7.98 1.31 2.63
C ARG A 17 9.35 1.44 2.01
N GLN A 18 9.78 0.42 1.27
CA GLN A 18 11.08 0.43 0.58
C GLN A 18 11.15 1.57 -0.45
N GLN A 19 10.09 1.77 -1.24
CA GLN A 19 10.06 2.84 -2.23
C GLN A 19 9.96 4.23 -1.58
N ALA A 20 9.24 4.39 -0.47
CA ALA A 20 9.20 5.64 0.28
C ALA A 20 10.57 6.02 0.85
N ALA A 21 11.31 5.05 1.41
CA ALA A 21 12.68 5.28 1.88
C ALA A 21 13.62 5.69 0.73
N ARG A 22 13.44 5.10 -0.46
CA ARG A 22 14.34 5.33 -1.61
C ARG A 22 14.01 6.60 -2.40
N TYR A 23 12.72 6.94 -2.53
CA TYR A 23 12.23 7.95 -3.45
C TYR A 23 11.28 8.97 -2.81
N GLY A 24 11.22 9.04 -1.48
CA GLY A 24 10.22 9.78 -0.69
C GLY A 24 9.67 11.05 -1.32
N PRO A 25 10.50 12.07 -1.64
CA PRO A 25 10.03 13.35 -2.19
C PRO A 25 9.54 13.31 -3.64
N ARG A 26 9.81 12.23 -4.39
CA ARG A 26 9.43 12.12 -5.81
C ARG A 26 7.92 11.91 -5.91
N THR A 27 7.31 12.52 -6.93
CA THR A 27 5.89 12.31 -7.25
C THR A 27 5.69 10.87 -7.74
N LEU A 28 4.78 10.14 -7.09
CA LEU A 28 4.35 8.78 -7.47
C LEU A 28 3.06 8.84 -8.30
N PHE A 29 2.06 9.62 -7.85
CA PHE A 29 0.78 9.73 -8.54
C PHE A 29 0.47 11.17 -8.96
N VAL A 30 -0.13 11.27 -10.14
CA VAL A 30 -0.84 12.46 -10.62
C VAL A 30 -2.21 11.98 -11.07
N CYS A 31 -3.28 12.44 -10.40
CA CYS A 31 -4.65 12.07 -10.71
C CYS A 31 -5.51 13.33 -10.61
N GLY A 32 -6.01 13.83 -11.75
CA GLY A 32 -6.67 15.13 -11.82
C GLY A 32 -5.77 16.24 -11.28
N GLY A 33 -6.29 17.05 -10.34
CA GLY A 33 -5.54 18.10 -9.65
C GLY A 33 -4.67 17.63 -8.48
N THR A 34 -4.73 16.34 -8.12
CA THR A 34 -4.03 15.80 -6.96
C THR A 34 -2.69 15.19 -7.36
N ARG A 35 -1.66 15.53 -6.58
CA ARG A 35 -0.34 14.88 -6.63
C ARG A 35 -0.08 14.18 -5.30
N ARG A 36 0.61 13.05 -5.37
CA ARG A 36 1.12 12.32 -4.19
C ARG A 36 2.55 11.89 -4.42
N THR A 37 3.39 12.13 -3.43
CA THR A 37 4.75 11.62 -3.36
C THR A 37 4.79 10.19 -2.84
N TYR A 38 5.94 9.52 -2.99
CA TYR A 38 6.15 8.19 -2.43
C TYR A 38 6.01 8.18 -0.91
N ALA A 39 6.52 9.21 -0.21
CA ALA A 39 6.42 9.32 1.24
C ALA A 39 4.96 9.50 1.69
N GLU A 40 4.22 10.42 1.06
CA GLU A 40 2.81 10.64 1.39
C GLU A 40 1.96 9.39 1.14
N PHE A 41 2.23 8.65 0.07
CA PHE A 41 1.52 7.41 -0.22
C PHE A 41 1.75 6.34 0.85
N ASP A 42 2.98 6.15 1.31
CA ASP A 42 3.29 5.17 2.37
C ASP A 42 2.68 5.57 3.71
N GLU A 43 2.71 6.86 4.07
CA GLU A 43 2.07 7.37 5.28
C GLU A 43 0.55 7.17 5.25
N ARG A 44 -0.09 7.51 4.13
CA ARG A 44 -1.55 7.42 3.98
C ARG A 44 -2.02 5.97 4.00
N SER A 45 -1.35 5.08 3.27
CA SER A 45 -1.66 3.65 3.26
C SER A 45 -1.37 3.00 4.62
N THR A 46 -0.34 3.44 5.35
CA THR A 46 -0.06 2.98 6.73
C THR A 46 -1.14 3.43 7.71
N ARG A 47 -1.59 4.69 7.61
CA ARG A 47 -2.70 5.20 8.42
C ARG A 47 -4.01 4.44 8.14
N LEU A 48 -4.30 4.16 6.87
CA LEU A 48 -5.46 3.37 6.48
C LEU A 48 -5.38 1.94 7.03
N ALA A 49 -4.20 1.30 6.98
CA ALA A 49 -3.99 -0.02 7.56
C ALA A 49 -4.30 -0.04 9.06
N GLY A 50 -3.81 0.96 9.82
CA GLY A 50 -4.15 1.11 11.25
C GLY A 50 -5.65 1.29 11.48
N GLY A 51 -6.33 2.07 10.65
CA GLY A 51 -7.78 2.26 10.72
C GLY A 51 -8.60 0.99 10.42
N LEU A 52 -8.15 0.17 9.49
CA LEU A 52 -8.76 -1.14 9.17
C LEU A 52 -8.53 -2.14 10.31
N GLN A 53 -7.32 -2.18 10.87
CA GLN A 53 -7.01 -3.04 12.03
C GLN A 53 -7.84 -2.65 13.26
N GLY A 54 -8.00 -1.35 13.51
CA GLY A 54 -8.88 -0.82 14.56
C GLY A 54 -10.36 -1.20 14.38
N ARG A 55 -10.78 -1.49 13.14
CA ARG A 55 -12.13 -1.99 12.80
C ARG A 55 -12.24 -3.52 12.79
N GLY A 56 -11.20 -4.23 13.18
CA GLY A 56 -11.23 -5.68 13.33
C GLY A 56 -10.66 -6.47 12.17
N VAL A 57 -10.15 -5.84 11.10
CA VAL A 57 -9.49 -6.56 10.00
C VAL A 57 -8.21 -7.24 10.51
N ARG A 58 -8.03 -8.52 10.15
CA ARG A 58 -6.90 -9.38 10.54
C ARG A 58 -6.29 -10.07 9.32
N LYS A 59 -5.09 -10.62 9.53
CA LYS A 59 -4.43 -11.47 8.54
C LYS A 59 -5.33 -12.66 8.20
N GLY A 60 -5.54 -12.89 6.91
CA GLY A 60 -6.42 -13.95 6.40
C GLY A 60 -7.82 -13.45 6.04
N ASP A 61 -8.22 -12.27 6.53
CA ASP A 61 -9.50 -11.66 6.14
C ASP A 61 -9.48 -11.25 4.67
N ARG A 62 -10.67 -11.25 4.07
CA ARG A 62 -10.89 -10.82 2.69
C ARG A 62 -11.49 -9.41 2.72
N VAL A 63 -10.86 -8.48 2.04
CA VAL A 63 -11.32 -7.09 1.93
C VAL A 63 -11.65 -6.79 0.48
N ALA A 64 -12.89 -6.42 0.20
CA ALA A 64 -13.32 -5.97 -1.11
C ALA A 64 -13.20 -4.44 -1.21
N CYS A 65 -12.68 -3.94 -2.33
CA CYS A 65 -12.69 -2.50 -2.65
C CYS A 65 -13.64 -2.27 -3.82
N TYR A 66 -14.66 -1.45 -3.62
CA TYR A 66 -15.62 -1.09 -4.67
C TYR A 66 -15.68 0.43 -4.81
N MET A 67 -14.93 0.96 -5.77
CA MET A 67 -14.82 2.40 -6.06
C MET A 67 -14.23 2.63 -7.45
N PRO A 68 -14.42 3.82 -8.06
CA PRO A 68 -13.75 4.19 -9.30
C PRO A 68 -12.21 4.22 -9.19
N ASN A 69 -11.54 4.24 -10.34
CA ASN A 69 -10.10 4.44 -10.41
C ASN A 69 -9.70 5.76 -9.73
N SER A 70 -8.94 5.64 -8.64
CA SER A 70 -8.53 6.74 -7.77
C SER A 70 -7.22 6.38 -7.09
N ILE A 71 -6.54 7.37 -6.50
CA ILE A 71 -5.33 7.10 -5.70
C ILE A 71 -5.73 6.29 -4.44
N GLU A 72 -6.90 6.60 -3.87
CA GLU A 72 -7.47 5.96 -2.70
C GLU A 72 -7.73 4.46 -2.91
N LEU A 73 -8.12 4.04 -4.12
CA LEU A 73 -8.24 2.62 -4.46
C LEU A 73 -6.90 1.89 -4.30
N ILE A 74 -5.81 2.51 -4.77
CA ILE A 74 -4.47 1.94 -4.66
C ILE A 74 -3.98 2.00 -3.21
N GLU A 75 -4.27 3.08 -2.48
CA GLU A 75 -4.00 3.16 -1.03
C GLU A 75 -4.66 2.01 -0.27
N ALA A 76 -5.90 1.63 -0.63
CA ALA A 76 -6.62 0.53 -0.02
C ALA A 76 -5.94 -0.84 -0.26
N TYR A 77 -5.51 -1.13 -1.49
CA TYR A 77 -4.78 -2.36 -1.79
C TYR A 77 -3.49 -2.47 -0.97
N TYR A 78 -2.70 -1.40 -0.91
CA TYR A 78 -1.47 -1.40 -0.12
C TYR A 78 -1.74 -1.50 1.38
N ALA A 79 -2.75 -0.79 1.88
CA ALA A 79 -3.16 -0.84 3.28
C ALA A 79 -3.57 -2.25 3.72
N THR A 80 -4.35 -2.98 2.90
CA THR A 80 -4.74 -4.36 3.20
C THR A 80 -3.56 -5.34 3.20
N SER A 81 -2.49 -5.05 2.45
CA SER A 81 -1.25 -5.82 2.45
C SER A 81 -0.30 -5.43 3.60
N LYS A 82 -0.56 -4.33 4.32
CA LYS A 82 0.23 -3.92 5.50
C LYS A 82 -0.25 -4.71 6.72
N GLY A 83 0.35 -5.87 6.92
CA GLY A 83 0.17 -6.68 8.11
C GLY A 83 1.07 -6.22 9.26
N SER A 84 0.50 -6.12 10.45
CA SER A 84 1.23 -6.22 11.70
C SER A 84 1.83 -7.61 11.80
N ARG A 85 3.06 -7.68 12.31
CA ARG A 85 3.85 -8.90 12.46
C ARG A 85 3.08 -10.02 13.14
#